data_AF-A0A975S200-F1
#
_entry.id   AF-A0A975S200-F1
#
_cell.length_a   1.000
_cell.length_b   1.000
_cell.length_c   1.000
_cell.angle_alpha   90.00
_cell.angle_beta   90.00
_cell.angle_gamma   90.00
#
_symmetry.space_group_name_H-M   'P 1'
#
loop_
_entity.id
_entity.type
_entity.pdbx_description
1 polymer ?
#
loop_
_entity_poly.entity_id
_entity_poly.type
_entity_poly.pdbx_seq_one_letter_code
_entity_poly.pdbx_strand_id
1 'polypeptide(L)'
;MAQDITIQKLADAFNIGRYQIDAWISRGYLVPQNECERGKARIFTMRDAIALGAIVDFARLGFEPARVAPHIGNLHGVADGDALLVIYEGPIRLSSQEDAAFMDSDIPAPASKIISPQRLPEIAADPEVRSFAVVNLNDIERRVTKALSAD
;
A
#
# COMPACT_ATOMS: atom_id res chain seq x y z
N MET A 1 -5.61 -5.86 26.65
CA MET A 1 -6.24 -6.79 25.69
C MET A 1 -6.09 -6.16 24.32
N ALA A 2 -5.53 -6.86 23.33
CA ALA A 2 -5.47 -6.33 21.97
C ALA A 2 -6.91 -6.25 21.44
N GLN A 3 -7.34 -5.08 21.00
CA GLN A 3 -8.66 -4.93 20.39
C GLN A 3 -8.67 -5.60 19.02
N ASP A 4 -9.67 -6.42 18.79
CA ASP A 4 -9.88 -7.06 17.50
C ASP A 4 -10.12 -6.01 16.41
N ILE A 5 -9.34 -6.12 15.32
CA ILE A 5 -9.51 -5.30 14.12
C ILE A 5 -10.56 -5.98 13.25
N THR A 6 -11.79 -5.46 13.24
CA THR A 6 -12.88 -5.99 12.43
C THR A 6 -13.03 -5.21 11.13
N ILE A 7 -13.71 -5.79 10.13
CA ILE A 7 -14.02 -5.10 8.87
C ILE A 7 -14.81 -3.79 9.08
N GLN A 8 -15.64 -3.70 10.13
CA GLN A 8 -16.39 -2.48 10.44
C GLN A 8 -15.43 -1.37 10.87
N LYS A 9 -14.50 -1.67 11.79
CA LYS A 9 -13.49 -0.71 12.22
C LYS A 9 -12.60 -0.24 11.08
N LEU A 10 -12.27 -1.13 10.13
CA LEU A 10 -11.52 -0.76 8.93
C LEU A 10 -12.33 0.14 7.99
N ALA A 11 -13.61 -0.17 7.77
CA ALA A 11 -14.51 0.66 6.99
C ALA A 11 -14.63 2.07 7.57
N ASP A 12 -14.76 2.17 8.90
CA ASP A 12 -14.85 3.45 9.61
C ASP A 12 -13.52 4.22 9.59
N ALA A 13 -12.39 3.54 9.83
CA ALA A 13 -11.05 4.13 9.81
C ALA A 13 -10.70 4.77 8.46
N PHE A 14 -11.14 4.14 7.37
CA PHE A 14 -10.84 4.59 6.01
C PHE A 14 -12.00 5.31 5.32
N ASN A 15 -13.16 5.43 5.96
CA ASN A 15 -14.38 6.00 5.39
C ASN A 15 -14.73 5.39 4.02
N ILE A 16 -14.82 4.06 3.98
CA ILE A 16 -15.20 3.28 2.79
C ILE A 16 -16.29 2.25 3.17
N GLY A 17 -17.03 1.75 2.17
CA GLY A 17 -18.04 0.72 2.41
C GLY A 17 -17.41 -0.64 2.72
N ARG A 18 -18.02 -1.42 3.62
CA ARG A 18 -17.61 -2.83 3.89
C ARG A 18 -17.59 -3.67 2.62
N TYR A 19 -18.60 -3.49 1.76
CA TYR A 19 -18.70 -4.18 0.47
C TYR A 19 -17.48 -3.94 -0.42
N GLN A 20 -16.84 -2.78 -0.32
CA GLN A 20 -15.65 -2.44 -1.11
C GLN A 20 -14.43 -3.21 -0.61
N ILE A 21 -14.29 -3.35 0.71
CA ILE A 21 -13.25 -4.18 1.32
C ILE A 21 -13.44 -5.65 0.90
N ASP A 22 -14.67 -6.18 1.04
CA ASP A 22 -14.99 -7.55 0.61
C ASP A 22 -14.75 -7.76 -0.88
N ALA A 23 -15.09 -6.77 -1.71
CA ALA A 23 -14.85 -6.78 -3.15
C ALA A 23 -13.36 -6.84 -3.52
N TRP A 24 -12.49 -6.17 -2.76
CA TRP A 24 -11.04 -6.21 -2.95
C TRP A 24 -10.44 -7.53 -2.46
N ILE A 25 -10.94 -8.07 -1.35
CA ILE A 25 -10.53 -9.40 -0.86
C ILE A 25 -10.93 -10.49 -1.86
N SER A 26 -12.17 -10.47 -2.34
CA SER A 26 -12.67 -11.46 -3.31
C SER A 26 -11.94 -11.42 -4.65
N ARG A 27 -11.39 -10.27 -5.03
CA ARG A 27 -10.58 -10.11 -6.25
C ARG A 27 -9.10 -10.41 -6.04
N GLY A 28 -8.69 -10.72 -4.80
CA GLY A 28 -7.30 -10.99 -4.45
C GLY A 28 -6.42 -9.74 -4.37
N TYR A 29 -7.00 -8.54 -4.35
CA TYR A 29 -6.23 -7.30 -4.24
C TYR A 29 -5.71 -7.06 -2.82
N LEU A 30 -6.46 -7.56 -1.83
CA LEU A 30 -6.05 -7.66 -0.45
C LEU A 30 -6.16 -9.12 -0.03
N VAL A 31 -5.08 -9.71 0.48
CA VAL A 31 -5.07 -11.08 1.00
C VAL A 31 -4.87 -11.01 2.50
N PRO A 32 -5.95 -11.09 3.32
CA PRO A 32 -5.81 -10.99 4.76
C PRO A 32 -5.00 -12.17 5.30
N GLN A 33 -4.14 -11.91 6.27
CA GLN A 33 -3.24 -12.93 6.83
C GLN A 33 -3.96 -14.02 7.61
N ASN A 34 -5.01 -13.64 8.34
CA ASN A 34 -5.79 -14.59 9.13
C ASN A 34 -6.82 -15.30 8.25
N GLU A 35 -6.92 -16.61 8.44
CA GLU A 35 -8.03 -17.40 7.88
C GLU A 35 -9.36 -16.95 8.47
N CYS A 36 -10.42 -17.03 7.67
CA CYS A 36 -11.77 -16.76 8.14
C CYS A 36 -12.44 -18.08 8.52
N GLU A 37 -12.67 -18.29 9.81
CA GLU A 37 -13.46 -19.42 10.27
C GLU A 37 -14.92 -19.27 9.83
N ARG A 38 -15.53 -20.39 9.40
CA ARG A 38 -16.92 -20.39 8.94
C ARG A 38 -17.86 -19.96 10.07
N GLY A 39 -18.68 -18.95 9.81
CA GLY A 39 -19.66 -18.43 10.77
C GLY A 39 -19.10 -17.43 11.79
N LYS A 40 -17.81 -17.07 11.71
CA LYS A 40 -17.21 -16.01 12.52
C LYS A 40 -16.86 -14.79 11.67
N ALA A 41 -16.84 -13.63 12.32
CA ALA A 41 -16.31 -12.42 11.71
C ALA A 41 -14.80 -12.58 11.50
N ARG A 42 -14.30 -12.16 10.33
CA ARG A 42 -12.85 -12.10 10.08
C ARG A 42 -12.20 -11.06 10.98
N ILE A 43 -11.09 -11.46 11.60
CA ILE A 43 -10.22 -10.57 12.38
C ILE A 43 -8.98 -10.27 11.54
N PHE A 44 -8.68 -9.00 11.37
CA PHE A 44 -7.57 -8.52 10.55
C PHE A 44 -6.34 -8.26 11.42
N THR A 45 -5.16 -8.37 10.83
CA THR A 45 -3.92 -7.92 11.50
C THR A 45 -3.70 -6.42 11.25
N MET A 46 -2.82 -5.80 12.02
CA MET A 46 -2.40 -4.41 11.72
C MET A 46 -1.77 -4.32 10.33
N ARG A 47 -1.07 -5.36 9.88
CA ARG A 47 -0.50 -5.42 8.53
C ARG A 47 -1.59 -5.43 7.45
N ASP A 48 -2.67 -6.18 7.65
CA ASP A 48 -3.82 -6.15 6.76
C ASP A 48 -4.46 -4.75 6.70
N ALA A 49 -4.56 -4.09 7.86
CA ALA A 49 -5.12 -2.74 7.97
C ALA A 49 -4.26 -1.70 7.23
N ILE A 50 -2.93 -1.78 7.37
CA ILE A 50 -2.00 -0.89 6.66
C ILE A 50 -2.05 -1.16 5.14
N ALA A 51 -2.08 -2.42 4.72
CA ALA A 51 -2.21 -2.81 3.32
C ALA A 51 -3.52 -2.27 2.71
N LEU A 52 -4.64 -2.41 3.42
CA LEU A 52 -5.92 -1.83 3.02
C LEU A 52 -5.83 -0.30 2.91
N GLY A 53 -5.26 0.38 3.91
CA GLY A 53 -5.10 1.83 3.89
C GLY A 53 -4.26 2.32 2.73
N ALA A 54 -3.20 1.59 2.35
CA ALA A 54 -2.41 1.89 1.16
C ALA A 54 -3.24 1.78 -0.12
N ILE A 55 -4.04 0.71 -0.29
CA ILE A 55 -4.98 0.59 -1.42
C ILE A 55 -5.93 1.79 -1.46
N VAL A 56 -6.52 2.16 -0.32
CA VAL A 56 -7.48 3.27 -0.24
C VAL A 56 -6.85 4.59 -0.65
N ASP A 57 -5.67 4.92 -0.10
CA ASP A 57 -5.05 6.20 -0.36
C ASP A 57 -4.53 6.29 -1.82
N PHE A 58 -3.99 5.20 -2.37
CA PHE A 58 -3.65 5.18 -3.81
C PHE A 58 -4.91 5.24 -4.70
N ALA A 59 -6.01 4.60 -4.32
CA ALA A 59 -7.27 4.70 -5.04
C ALA A 59 -7.81 6.14 -5.05
N ARG A 60 -7.62 6.90 -3.96
CA ARG A 60 -7.93 8.34 -3.90
C ARG A 60 -7.02 9.19 -4.79
N LEU A 61 -5.80 8.74 -5.05
CA LEU A 61 -4.89 9.34 -6.03
C LEU A 61 -5.19 8.91 -7.48
N GLY A 62 -6.24 8.11 -7.70
CA GLY A 62 -6.69 7.68 -9.02
C GLY A 62 -6.11 6.34 -9.49
N PHE A 63 -5.37 5.62 -8.66
CA PHE A 63 -4.84 4.31 -9.01
C PHE A 63 -5.92 3.24 -8.95
N GLU A 64 -5.88 2.30 -9.90
CA GLU A 64 -6.69 1.10 -9.80
C GLU A 64 -6.15 0.19 -8.68
N PRO A 65 -7.00 -0.32 -7.76
CA PRO A 65 -6.58 -1.23 -6.69
C PRO A 65 -5.78 -2.45 -7.19
N ALA A 66 -6.10 -2.96 -8.39
CA ALA A 66 -5.39 -4.06 -9.03
C ALA A 66 -3.91 -3.74 -9.32
N ARG A 67 -3.59 -2.47 -9.63
CA ARG A 67 -2.21 -2.02 -9.84
C ARG A 67 -1.44 -1.84 -8.54
N VAL A 68 -2.14 -1.57 -7.43
CA VAL A 68 -1.52 -1.36 -6.11
C VAL A 68 -1.23 -2.70 -5.41
N ALA A 69 -2.09 -3.71 -5.62
CA ALA A 69 -2.03 -5.01 -4.95
C ALA A 69 -0.65 -5.71 -4.98
N PRO A 70 0.12 -5.71 -6.09
CA PRO A 70 1.45 -6.31 -6.11
C PRO A 70 2.46 -5.62 -5.18
N HIS A 71 2.23 -4.34 -4.82
CA HIS A 71 3.17 -3.51 -4.07
C HIS A 71 2.96 -3.57 -2.55
N ILE A 72 1.81 -4.05 -2.09
CA ILE A 72 1.45 -4.08 -0.66
C ILE A 72 1.75 -5.43 0.02
N GLY A 73 2.13 -6.45 -0.75
CA GLY A 73 2.41 -7.79 -0.20
C GLY A 73 3.59 -7.81 0.79
N ASN A 74 4.58 -6.94 0.58
CA ASN A 74 5.82 -6.88 1.36
C ASN A 74 5.98 -5.56 2.13
N LEU A 75 4.88 -4.99 2.63
CA LEU A 75 4.94 -3.83 3.52
C LEU A 75 5.77 -4.15 4.77
N HIS A 76 6.77 -3.32 5.00
CA HIS A 76 7.63 -3.31 6.18
C HIS A 76 7.85 -1.87 6.64
N GLY A 77 8.03 -1.67 7.94
CA GLY A 77 8.44 -0.38 8.48
C GLY A 77 9.91 -0.10 8.17
N VAL A 78 10.32 1.16 8.34
CA VAL A 78 11.74 1.55 8.38
C VAL A 78 12.16 1.56 9.85
N ALA A 79 13.33 0.98 10.16
CA ALA A 79 13.74 0.64 11.53
C ALA A 79 13.67 1.80 12.54
N ASP A 80 13.70 3.06 12.11
CA ASP A 80 13.74 4.23 12.98
C ASP A 80 12.97 5.46 12.44
N GLY A 81 11.85 5.31 11.73
CA GLY A 81 11.10 6.49 11.29
C GLY A 81 9.85 6.27 10.45
N ASP A 82 9.31 7.40 9.96
CA ASP A 82 8.21 7.41 9.01
C ASP A 82 8.55 6.60 7.74
N ALA A 83 7.61 5.78 7.31
CA ALA A 83 7.73 4.98 6.11
C ALA A 83 6.77 5.48 5.03
N LEU A 84 7.31 5.76 3.86
CA LEU A 84 6.55 6.12 2.66
C LEU A 84 6.55 4.94 1.70
N LEU A 85 5.38 4.55 1.21
CA LEU A 85 5.28 3.67 0.05
C LEU A 85 5.21 4.55 -1.21
N VAL A 86 6.20 4.38 -2.07
CA VAL A 86 6.28 5.03 -3.38
C VAL A 86 5.96 4.01 -4.44
N ILE A 87 5.00 4.32 -5.31
CA ILE A 87 4.78 3.61 -6.57
C ILE A 87 5.22 4.56 -7.69
N TYR A 88 6.11 4.09 -8.56
CA TYR A 88 6.68 4.90 -9.63
C TYR A 88 6.67 4.18 -10.97
N GLU A 89 6.65 4.96 -12.03
CA GLU A 89 6.75 4.52 -13.42
C GLU A 89 7.92 5.23 -14.09
N GLY A 90 8.54 4.56 -15.04
CA GLY A 90 9.64 5.10 -15.81
C GLY A 90 10.19 4.10 -16.81
N PRO A 91 11.26 4.45 -17.52
CA PRO A 91 11.84 3.60 -18.54
C PRO A 91 12.39 2.30 -17.94
N ILE A 92 12.32 1.22 -18.72
CA ILE A 92 12.91 -0.06 -18.32
C ILE A 92 14.39 -0.04 -18.71
N ARG A 93 15.26 -0.24 -17.73
CA ARG A 93 16.69 -0.43 -17.99
C ARG A 93 16.92 -1.78 -18.68
N LEU A 94 17.54 -1.78 -19.85
CA LEU A 94 17.74 -3.01 -20.64
C LEU A 94 18.87 -3.91 -20.12
N SER A 95 19.74 -3.39 -19.25
CA SER A 95 20.78 -4.17 -18.58
C SER A 95 21.14 -3.56 -17.22
N SER A 96 21.92 -4.27 -16.40
CA SER A 96 22.39 -3.81 -15.08
C SER A 96 23.65 -2.91 -15.15
N GLN A 97 24.13 -2.57 -16.34
CA GLN A 97 25.31 -1.70 -16.50
C GLN A 97 24.94 -0.22 -16.28
N GLU A 98 25.88 0.59 -15.78
CA GLU A 98 25.64 2.01 -15.52
C GLU A 98 25.21 2.76 -16.80
N ASP A 99 25.81 2.44 -17.94
CA ASP A 99 25.51 3.06 -19.25
C ASP A 99 24.43 2.32 -20.06
N ALA A 100 23.61 1.49 -19.40
CA ALA A 100 22.58 0.74 -20.09
C ALA A 100 21.57 1.65 -20.80
N ALA A 101 21.18 1.27 -22.02
CA ALA A 101 20.10 1.93 -22.72
C ALA A 101 18.76 1.72 -22.00
N PHE A 102 17.93 2.74 -22.08
CA PHE A 102 16.59 2.77 -21.53
C PHE A 102 15.57 2.53 -22.63
N MET A 103 14.58 1.67 -22.35
CA MET A 103 13.44 1.45 -23.23
C MET A 103 12.19 2.03 -22.60
N ASP A 104 11.56 2.97 -23.31
CA ASP A 104 10.21 3.40 -23.01
C ASP A 104 9.25 2.28 -23.42
N SER A 105 8.72 1.58 -22.43
CA SER A 105 7.63 0.63 -22.63
C SER A 105 6.33 1.40 -22.78
N ASP A 106 5.49 1.02 -23.76
CA ASP A 106 4.11 1.50 -23.88
C ASP A 106 3.26 1.10 -22.67
N ILE A 107 3.72 0.10 -21.91
CA ILE A 107 3.11 -0.35 -20.65
C ILE A 107 4.25 -0.50 -19.62
N PRO A 108 4.67 0.58 -18.95
CA PRO A 108 5.62 0.46 -17.84
C PRO A 108 4.95 -0.35 -16.74
N ALA A 109 5.60 -1.42 -16.28
CA ALA A 109 5.15 -2.07 -15.06
C ALA A 109 5.53 -1.14 -13.90
N PRO A 110 4.55 -0.64 -13.10
CA PRO A 110 4.88 0.19 -11.96
C PRO A 110 5.79 -0.58 -11.02
N ALA A 111 6.80 0.09 -10.49
CA ALA A 111 7.69 -0.42 -9.47
C ALA A 111 7.40 0.27 -8.14
N SER A 112 7.82 -0.33 -7.03
CA SER A 112 7.59 0.24 -5.72
C SER A 112 8.81 0.18 -4.82
N LYS A 113 8.98 1.21 -3.99
CA LYS A 113 10.00 1.28 -2.95
C LYS A 113 9.34 1.74 -1.64
N ILE A 114 9.81 1.20 -0.52
CA ILE A 114 9.53 1.77 0.80
C ILE A 114 10.75 2.58 1.21
N ILE A 115 10.54 3.85 1.52
CA ILE A 115 11.62 4.80 1.83
C ILE A 115 11.28 5.60 3.08
N SER A 116 12.30 6.20 3.69
CA SER A 116 12.07 7.27 4.66
C SER A 116 11.75 8.59 3.92
N PRO A 117 11.01 9.53 4.54
CA PRO A 117 10.71 10.83 3.94
C PRO A 117 11.93 11.62 3.47
N GLN A 118 13.06 11.47 4.17
CA GLN A 118 14.33 12.15 3.83
C GLN A 118 14.88 11.71 2.47
N ARG A 119 14.52 10.51 1.99
CA ARG A 119 14.97 9.95 0.71
C ARG A 119 14.01 10.27 -0.44
N LEU A 120 12.90 10.97 -0.18
CA LEU A 120 11.97 11.36 -1.24
C LEU A 120 12.63 12.20 -2.37
N PRO A 121 13.58 13.12 -2.08
CA PRO A 121 14.33 13.81 -3.12
C PRO A 121 15.13 12.87 -4.03
N GLU A 122 15.60 11.72 -3.52
CA GLU A 122 16.33 10.73 -4.34
C GLU A 122 15.41 10.13 -5.42
N ILE A 123 14.14 9.89 -5.10
CA ILE A 123 13.14 9.41 -6.08
C ILE A 123 12.90 10.46 -7.16
N ALA A 124 12.77 11.73 -6.79
CA ALA A 124 12.52 12.81 -7.75
C ALA A 124 13.74 13.10 -8.65
N ALA A 125 14.94 12.77 -8.18
CA ALA A 125 16.19 12.92 -8.93
C ALA A 125 16.58 11.66 -9.72
N ASP A 126 15.90 10.54 -9.52
CA ASP A 126 16.20 9.27 -10.18
C ASP A 126 15.80 9.36 -11.67
N PRO A 127 16.75 9.25 -12.61
CA PRO A 127 16.45 9.32 -14.04
C PRO A 127 15.58 8.16 -14.53
N GLU A 128 15.47 7.08 -13.74
CA GLU A 128 14.57 5.94 -14.01
C GLU A 128 13.14 6.20 -13.53
N VAL A 129 12.87 7.36 -12.92
CA VAL A 129 11.54 7.76 -12.43
C VAL A 129 11.00 8.89 -13.30
N ARG A 130 9.94 8.59 -14.07
CA ARG A 130 9.21 9.57 -14.87
C ARG A 130 8.06 10.20 -14.10
N SER A 131 7.39 9.39 -13.30
CA SER A 131 6.27 9.80 -12.45
C SER A 131 6.21 8.90 -11.22
N PHE A 132 5.68 9.42 -10.12
CA PHE A 132 5.49 8.65 -8.91
C PHE A 132 4.33 9.18 -8.08
N ALA A 133 3.78 8.31 -7.25
CA ALA A 133 2.80 8.63 -6.21
C ALA A 133 3.27 8.06 -4.87
N VAL A 134 2.92 8.75 -3.79
CA VAL A 134 3.41 8.43 -2.45
C VAL A 134 2.27 8.42 -1.46
N VAL A 135 2.28 7.42 -0.58
CA VAL A 135 1.39 7.36 0.59
C VAL A 135 2.22 7.19 1.86
N ASN A 136 1.77 7.79 2.95
CA ASN A 136 2.43 7.70 4.25
C ASN A 136 1.86 6.53 5.06
N LEU A 137 2.67 5.50 5.28
CA LEU A 137 2.25 4.29 5.99
C LEU A 137 2.01 4.55 7.48
N ASN A 138 2.74 5.50 8.06
CA ASN A 138 2.57 5.88 9.46
C ASN A 138 1.26 6.66 9.68
N ASP A 139 0.85 7.50 8.73
CA ASP A 139 -0.45 8.17 8.77
C ASP A 139 -1.60 7.16 8.70
N ILE A 140 -1.45 6.12 7.87
CA ILE A 140 -2.39 4.99 7.81
C ILE A 140 -2.47 4.27 9.16
N GLU A 141 -1.33 3.88 9.73
CA GLU A 141 -1.28 3.20 11.03
C GLU A 141 -1.89 4.05 12.16
N ARG A 142 -1.62 5.36 12.18
CA ARG A 142 -2.23 6.29 13.14
C ARG A 142 -3.75 6.38 12.99
N ARG A 143 -4.29 6.40 11.77
CA ARG A 143 -5.75 6.36 11.54
C ARG A 143 -6.37 5.07 12.06
N VAL A 144 -5.74 3.93 11.79
CA VAL A 144 -6.20 2.62 12.28
C VAL A 144 -6.17 2.58 13.81
N THR A 145 -5.05 2.97 14.42
CA THR A 145 -4.89 2.99 15.90
C THR A 145 -5.92 3.91 16.56
N LYS A 146 -6.18 5.08 15.98
CA LYS A 146 -7.20 6.01 16.46
C LYS A 146 -8.61 5.40 16.38
N ALA A 147 -8.95 4.75 15.27
CA ALA A 147 -10.24 4.09 15.09
C ALA A 147 -10.45 2.91 16.05
N LEU A 148 -9.38 2.19 16.41
CA LEU A 148 -9.43 1.14 17.41
C LEU A 148 -9.72 1.72 18.80
N SER A 149 -9.08 2.84 19.14
CA SER A 149 -9.20 3.50 20.45
C SER A 149 -10.50 4.30 20.65
N ALA A 150 -11.37 4.39 19.63
CA ALA A 150 -12.61 5.16 19.67
C ALA A 150 -13.80 4.39 20.29
N ASP A 151 -13.56 3.17 20.80
CA ASP A 151 -14.52 2.34 21.54
C ASP A 151 -14.59 2.70 23.03
#